data_AF-A0AAE0TSR7-F1
#
_entry.id   AF-A0AAE0TSR7-F1
#
_cell.length_a   1.000
_cell.length_b   1.000
_cell.length_c   1.000
_cell.angle_alpha   90.00
_cell.angle_beta   90.00
_cell.angle_gamma   90.00
#
_symmetry.space_group_name_H-M   'P 1'
#
loop_
_entity.id
_entity.type
_entity.pdbx_description
1 polymer ?
#
loop_
_entity_poly.entity_id
_entity_poly.type
_entity_poly.pdbx_seq_one_letter_code
_entity_poly.pdbx_strand_id
1 'polypeptide(L)'
;MPIGLANIGWKMYMVNASWDIVIVFLIAFFWVETKGKTLEEIDAIFEGHKHSNVPDVELVRTGQEKLDIAAMEQQIEDEVVQMKGKKSE
;
A
#
# COMPACT_ATOMS: atom_id res chain seq x y z
N MET A 1 -6.79 37.26 21.65
CA MET A 1 -5.64 36.38 21.34
C MET A 1 -5.93 35.00 21.91
N PRO A 2 -5.63 33.89 21.22
CA PRO A 2 -5.82 32.55 21.76
C PRO A 2 -4.96 32.34 23.01
N ILE A 3 -5.48 31.61 24.00
CA ILE A 3 -4.93 31.49 25.37
C ILE A 3 -3.45 31.05 25.37
N GLY A 4 -3.08 30.13 24.47
CA GLY A 4 -1.68 29.66 24.35
C GLY A 4 -0.72 30.75 23.92
N LEU A 5 -1.06 31.56 22.90
CA LEU A 5 -0.22 32.68 22.47
C LEU A 5 -0.24 33.83 23.47
N ALA A 6 -1.34 34.02 24.20
CA ALA A 6 -1.42 35.05 25.24
C ALA A 6 -0.53 34.73 26.45
N ASN A 7 -0.43 33.46 26.86
CA ASN A 7 0.31 33.07 28.06
C ASN A 7 1.77 32.67 27.78
N ILE A 8 2.04 32.07 26.62
CA ILE A 8 3.33 31.44 26.31
C ILE A 8 4.03 32.16 25.14
N GLY A 9 3.30 32.97 24.37
CA GLY A 9 3.84 33.81 23.31
C GLY A 9 4.55 33.00 22.23
N TRP A 10 5.73 33.49 21.81
CA TRP A 10 6.54 32.89 20.74
C TRP A 10 6.97 31.45 21.03
N LYS A 11 7.01 31.03 22.30
CA LYS A 11 7.41 29.67 22.68
C LYS A 11 6.40 28.61 22.21
N MET A 12 5.16 28.99 21.88
CA MET A 12 4.19 28.07 21.25
C MET A 12 4.70 27.54 19.90
N TYR A 13 5.49 28.32 19.16
CA TYR A 13 6.10 27.83 17.92
C TYR A 13 7.13 26.73 18.17
N MET A 14 7.88 26.81 19.29
CA MET A 14 8.82 25.77 19.69
C MET A 14 8.11 24.48 20.09
N VAL A 15 6.93 24.59 20.71
CA VAL A 15 6.10 23.42 21.04
C VAL A 15 5.62 22.73 19.76
N ASN A 16 5.12 23.49 18.78
CA ASN A 16 4.73 22.93 17.48
C ASN A 16 5.92 22.27 16.76
N ALA A 17 7.07 22.94 16.71
CA ALA A 17 8.27 22.37 16.10
C ALA A 17 8.72 21.08 16.80
N SER A 18 8.57 21.00 18.13
CA SER A 18 8.88 19.77 18.89
C SER A 18 7.92 18.64 18.52
N TRP A 19 6.65 18.96 18.28
CA TRP A 19 5.66 18.00 17.82
C TRP A 19 5.98 17.49 16.40
N ASP A 20 6.42 18.37 15.50
CA ASP A 20 6.83 18.00 14.16
C ASP A 20 8.00 17.01 14.18
N ILE A 21 8.95 17.17 15.10
CA ILE A 21 10.06 16.21 15.29
C ILE A 21 9.53 14.82 15.64
N VAL A 22 8.55 14.72 16.55
CA VAL A 22 7.92 13.43 16.91
C VAL A 22 7.24 12.82 15.69
N ILE A 23 6.52 13.61 14.91
CA ILE A 23 5.87 13.14 13.67
C ILE A 23 6.90 12.65 12.65
N VAL A 24 8.02 13.37 12.47
CA VAL A 24 9.11 12.95 11.58
C VAL A 24 9.69 11.61 12.02
N PHE A 25 9.90 11.39 13.32
CA PHE A 25 10.32 10.10 13.83
C PHE A 25 9.30 8.99 13.54
N LEU A 26 8.00 9.25 13.76
CA LEU A 26 6.96 8.28 13.46
C LEU A 26 6.92 7.94 11.96
N ILE A 27 7.05 8.93 11.08
CA ILE A 27 7.13 8.70 9.64
C ILE A 27 8.38 7.87 9.31
N ALA A 28 9.54 8.18 9.87
CA ALA A 28 10.77 7.45 9.57
C ALA A 28 10.70 5.94 9.90
N PHE A 29 9.96 5.55 10.96
CA PHE A 29 9.87 4.15 11.39
C PHE A 29 8.61 3.42 10.92
N PHE A 30 7.48 4.11 10.80
CA PHE A 30 6.18 3.49 10.55
C PHE A 30 5.58 3.83 9.18
N TRP A 31 6.16 4.76 8.43
CA TRP A 31 5.68 5.08 7.10
C TRP A 31 6.03 3.98 6.11
N VAL A 32 5.00 3.43 5.47
CA VAL A 32 5.13 2.53 4.33
C VAL A 32 4.91 3.33 3.06
N GLU A 33 5.81 3.17 2.08
CA GLU A 33 5.66 3.79 0.77
C GLU A 33 4.50 3.11 0.02
N THR A 34 3.47 3.89 -0.31
CA THR A 34 2.25 3.43 -1.00
C THR A 34 2.16 3.93 -2.44
N LYS A 35 3.05 4.82 -2.88
CA LYS A 35 3.05 5.33 -4.24
C LYS A 35 3.38 4.21 -5.22
N GLY A 36 2.59 4.12 -6.28
CA GLY A 36 2.82 3.15 -7.35
C GLY A 36 2.45 1.72 -6.95
N LYS A 37 1.70 1.53 -5.86
CA LYS A 37 1.18 0.22 -5.45
C LYS A 37 -0.34 0.13 -5.60
N THR A 38 -0.84 -1.06 -5.90
CA THR A 38 -2.28 -1.35 -5.88
C THR A 38 -2.79 -1.55 -4.45
N LEU A 39 -4.12 -1.48 -4.24
CA LEU A 39 -4.70 -1.76 -2.93
C LEU A 39 -4.38 -3.18 -2.44
N GLU A 40 -4.38 -4.16 -3.35
CA GLU A 40 -4.03 -5.57 -3.04
C GLU A 40 -2.57 -5.72 -2.61
N GLU A 41 -1.65 -4.98 -3.24
CA GLU A 41 -0.23 -4.97 -2.87
C GLU A 41 0.02 -4.27 -1.53
N ILE A 42 -0.69 -3.18 -1.26
CA ILE A 42 -0.63 -2.49 0.03
C ILE A 42 -1.14 -3.42 1.13
N ASP A 43 -2.27 -4.09 0.90
CA ASP A 43 -2.84 -5.06 1.83
C ASP A 43 -1.87 -6.22 2.10
N ALA A 44 -1.23 -6.75 1.05
CA ALA A 44 -0.20 -7.77 1.17
C ALA A 44 1.02 -7.32 2.00
N ILE A 45 1.39 -6.03 1.97
CA ILE A 45 2.48 -5.49 2.79
C ILE A 45 2.09 -5.42 4.27
N PHE A 46 0.83 -5.14 4.58
CA PHE A 46 0.34 -5.06 5.96
C PHE A 46 -0.03 -6.42 6.56
N GLU A 47 -0.62 -7.33 5.77
CA GLU A 47 -1.08 -8.65 6.21
C GLU A 47 -0.06 -9.78 5.97
N GLY A 48 0.98 -9.51 5.17
CA GLY A 48 2.08 -10.44 4.89
C GLY A 48 1.78 -11.52 3.84
N HIS A 49 0.59 -11.50 3.24
CA HIS A 49 0.17 -12.48 2.23
C HIS A 49 -0.38 -11.80 0.98
N LYS A 50 0.16 -12.14 -0.19
CA LYS A 50 -0.35 -11.68 -1.48
C LYS A 50 -1.50 -12.59 -1.93
N HIS A 51 -2.70 -12.03 -2.04
CA HIS A 51 -3.91 -12.77 -2.44
C HIS A 51 -4.09 -12.88 -3.97
N SER A 52 -3.18 -12.28 -4.74
CA SER A 52 -3.30 -12.14 -6.20
C SER A 52 -2.04 -12.60 -6.90
N ASN A 53 -2.19 -13.39 -7.97
CA ASN A 53 -1.08 -13.85 -8.82
C ASN A 53 -0.61 -12.77 -9.80
N VAL A 54 -1.18 -11.57 -9.74
CA VAL A 54 -0.84 -10.45 -10.63
C VAL A 54 0.52 -9.85 -10.24
N PRO A 55 1.45 -9.64 -11.18
CA PRO A 55 2.76 -9.03 -10.91
C PRO A 55 2.63 -7.56 -10.48
N ASP A 56 3.65 -7.04 -9.77
CA ASP A 56 3.58 -5.71 -9.16
C ASP A 56 3.47 -4.60 -10.21
N VAL A 57 2.52 -3.67 -10.02
CA VAL A 57 2.21 -2.67 -11.07
C VAL A 57 3.39 -1.76 -11.41
N GLU A 58 4.25 -1.45 -10.45
CA GLU A 58 5.45 -0.64 -10.73
C GLU A 58 6.55 -1.44 -11.45
N LEU A 59 6.66 -2.75 -11.23
CA LEU A 59 7.58 -3.63 -11.96
C LEU A 59 7.16 -3.79 -13.42
N VAL A 60 5.84 -3.86 -13.67
CA VAL A 60 5.28 -3.85 -15.02
C VAL A 60 5.53 -2.50 -15.70
N ARG A 61 5.31 -1.38 -15.00
CA ARG A 61 5.52 -0.03 -15.54
C ARG A 61 6.99 0.24 -15.89
N THR A 62 7.92 -0.26 -15.08
CA THR A 62 9.37 -0.13 -15.29
C THR A 62 9.92 -1.16 -16.28
N GLY A 63 9.10 -2.10 -16.75
CA GLY A 63 9.46 -3.11 -17.73
C GLY A 63 10.35 -4.24 -17.18
N GLN A 64 10.46 -4.35 -15.85
CA GLN A 64 11.22 -5.43 -15.20
C GLN A 64 10.44 -6.75 -15.17
N GLU A 65 9.11 -6.69 -15.13
CA GLU A 65 8.24 -7.84 -15.28
C GLU A 65 7.30 -7.67 -16.48
N LYS A 66 7.10 -8.75 -17.24
CA LYS A 66 6.11 -8.79 -18.32
C LYS A 66 4.84 -9.45 -17.82
N LEU A 67 3.72 -8.78 -18.03
CA LEU A 67 2.39 -9.39 -17.94
C LEU A 67 2.25 -10.39 -19.08
N ASP A 68 2.30 -11.69 -18.75
CA ASP A 68 2.10 -12.76 -19.73
C ASP A 68 0.61 -13.12 -19.83
N ILE A 69 -0.10 -12.35 -20.66
CA ILE A 69 -1.57 -12.40 -20.78
C ILE A 69 -2.04 -13.81 -21.20
N ALA A 70 -1.28 -14.48 -22.08
CA ALA A 70 -1.62 -15.82 -22.56
C ALA A 70 -1.58 -16.88 -21.46
N ALA A 71 -0.63 -16.79 -20.52
CA ALA A 71 -0.57 -17.71 -19.38
C ALA A 71 -1.71 -17.47 -18.38
N MET A 72 -2.11 -16.20 -18.20
CA MET A 72 -3.25 -15.85 -17.36
C MET A 72 -4.57 -16.33 -17.97
N GLU A 73 -4.76 -16.19 -19.28
CA GLU A 73 -5.96 -16.70 -19.98
C GLU A 73 -6.08 -18.22 -19.82
N GLN A 74 -4.98 -18.97 -19.97
CA GLN A 74 -4.97 -20.41 -19.73
C GLN A 74 -5.33 -20.79 -18.28
N GLN A 75 -4.80 -20.08 -17.29
CA GLN A 75 -5.16 -20.32 -15.89
C GLN A 75 -6.64 -20.01 -15.60
N ILE A 76 -7.18 -18.93 -16.17
CA ILE A 76 -8.60 -18.59 -16.03
C ILE A 76 -9.47 -19.66 -16.69
N GLU A 77 -9.09 -20.14 -17.89
CA GLU A 77 -9.80 -21.24 -18.54
C GLU A 77 -9.77 -22.52 -17.70
N ASP A 78 -8.61 -22.90 -17.16
CA ASP A 78 -8.47 -24.06 -16.28
C ASP A 78 -9.31 -23.93 -15.00
N GLU A 79 -9.29 -22.76 -14.34
CA GLU A 79 -10.13 -22.49 -13.16
C GLU A 79 -11.62 -22.56 -13.51
N VAL A 80 -12.05 -21.97 -14.63
CA VAL A 80 -13.46 -21.99 -15.07
C VAL A 80 -13.92 -23.42 -15.40
N VAL A 81 -13.05 -24.23 -16.01
CA VAL A 81 -13.32 -25.65 -16.29
C VAL A 81 -13.49 -26.43 -14.97
N GLN A 82 -12.60 -26.23 -14.00
CA GLN A 82 -12.71 -26.86 -12.67
C GLN A 82 -13.98 -26.42 -11.93
N MET A 83 -14.34 -25.13 -12.01
CA MET A 83 -15.55 -24.60 -11.37
C MET A 83 -16.83 -25.16 -11.99
N LYS A 84 -16.85 -25.38 -13.32
CA LYS A 84 -17.96 -26.04 -14.01
C LYS A 84 -18.06 -27.53 -13.70
N GLY A 85 -16.92 -28.22 -13.59
CA GLY A 85 -16.88 -29.64 -13.20
C GLY A 85 -17.42 -29.88 -11.79
N LYS A 86 -17.03 -29.05 -10.82
CA LYS A 86 -17.49 -29.14 -9.43
C LYS A 86 -18.96 -28.79 -9.21
N LYS A 87 -19.59 -28.09 -10.17
CA LYS A 87 -21.03 -27.74 -10.13
C LYS A 87 -21.93 -28.79 -10.80
N SER A 88 -21.32 -29.80 -11.43
CA SER A 88 -21.96 -30.92 -12.12
C SER A 88 -22.06 -32.18 -11.26
N GLU A 89 -21.47 -32.18 -10.06
CA GLU A 89 -21.69 -33.15 -8.98
C GLU A 89 -22.64 -32.57 -7.94
#